data_AF-A0ABD1H4M4-F1
#
_entry.id   AF-A0ABD1H4M4-F1
#
_cell.length_a   1.000
_cell.length_b   1.000
_cell.length_c   1.000
_cell.angle_alpha   90.00
_cell.angle_beta   90.00
_cell.angle_gamma   90.00
#
_symmetry.space_group_name_H-M   'P 1'
#
loop_
_entity.id
_entity.type
_entity.pdbx_description
1 polymer ?
#
loop_
_entity_poly.entity_id
_entity_poly.type
_entity_poly.pdbx_seq_one_letter_code
_entity_poly.pdbx_strand_id
1 'polypeptide(L)' 'MATLNLESSSSSTPVAAPLGIAHFQHTPYYCEENIYLLCKRLSEDGTGKPDGSDLFVVFISNKKNQIPLWH' A
#
# COMPACT_ATOMS: atom_id res chain seq x y z
N MET A 1 15.80 -2.32 -50.61
CA MET A 1 15.98 -3.31 -49.52
C MET A 1 15.32 -2.74 -48.29
N ALA A 2 14.16 -3.28 -47.93
CA ALA A 2 13.46 -2.93 -46.70
C ALA A 2 14.00 -3.82 -45.58
N THR A 3 14.48 -3.23 -44.50
CA THR A 3 14.67 -3.91 -43.22
C THR A 3 14.14 -2.98 -42.14
N LEU A 4 12.90 -3.21 -41.73
CA LEU A 4 12.32 -2.62 -40.53
C LEU A 4 12.77 -3.49 -39.36
N ASN A 5 13.70 -2.99 -38.54
CA ASN A 5 14.05 -3.62 -37.26
C ASN A 5 12.97 -3.24 -36.24
N LEU A 6 12.16 -4.22 -35.87
CA LEU A 6 11.22 -4.15 -34.75
C LEU A 6 12.01 -4.49 -33.47
N GLU A 7 12.56 -3.47 -32.81
CA GLU A 7 13.13 -3.64 -31.46
C GLU A 7 11.98 -3.81 -30.47
N SER A 8 11.75 -5.06 -30.07
CA SER A 8 10.93 -5.42 -28.92
C SER A 8 11.44 -4.68 -27.69
N SER A 9 10.74 -3.61 -27.32
CA SER A 9 10.96 -2.93 -26.05
C SER A 9 10.55 -3.88 -24.94
N SER A 10 11.51 -4.62 -24.39
CA SER A 10 11.34 -5.28 -23.11
C SER A 10 11.15 -4.18 -22.07
N SER A 11 9.90 -3.85 -21.77
CA SER A 11 9.58 -3.02 -20.62
C SER A 11 10.05 -3.80 -19.39
N SER A 12 11.27 -3.50 -18.95
CA SER A 12 11.70 -3.80 -17.60
C SER A 12 10.81 -2.95 -16.69
N THR A 13 9.60 -3.44 -16.41
CA THR A 13 8.86 -3.00 -15.25
C THR A 13 9.82 -3.16 -14.08
N PRO A 14 10.18 -2.09 -13.36
CA PRO A 14 10.95 -2.26 -12.15
C PRO A 14 10.10 -3.18 -11.28
N VAL A 15 10.59 -4.40 -11.04
CA VAL A 15 10.00 -5.30 -10.06
C VAL A 15 10.17 -4.54 -8.76
N ALA A 16 9.10 -3.86 -8.34
CA ALA A 16 9.10 -3.05 -7.14
C ALA A 16 9.57 -3.97 -6.01
N ALA A 17 10.71 -3.63 -5.41
CA ALA A 17 11.17 -4.31 -4.22
C ALA A 17 9.99 -4.37 -3.23
N PRO A 18 9.81 -5.47 -2.49
CA PRO A 18 8.75 -5.56 -1.49
C PRO A 18 8.85 -4.30 -0.63
N LEU A 19 7.80 -3.48 -0.61
CA LEU A 19 7.78 -2.26 0.19
C LEU A 19 8.01 -2.71 1.64
N GLY A 20 9.23 -2.55 2.12
CA GLY A 20 9.58 -2.92 3.48
C GLY A 20 8.74 -2.08 4.44
N ILE A 21 8.22 -2.69 5.50
CA ILE A 21 7.39 -2.04 6.53
C ILE A 21 8.05 -0.75 7.07
N ALA A 22 9.38 -0.68 7.05
CA ALA A 22 10.17 0.49 7.44
C ALA A 22 9.93 1.76 6.58
N HIS A 23 9.25 1.65 5.44
CA HIS A 23 8.95 2.79 4.57
C HIS A 23 7.68 3.56 5.00
N PHE A 24 6.86 2.99 5.88
CA PHE A 24 5.62 3.61 6.34
C PHE A 24 5.84 4.33 7.66
N GLN A 25 5.29 5.55 7.75
CA GLN A 25 5.29 6.31 9.00
C GLN A 25 4.49 5.55 10.06
N HIS A 26 5.08 5.39 11.24
CA HIS A 26 4.46 4.67 12.34
C HIS A 26 4.76 5.33 13.68
N THR A 27 3.71 5.73 14.38
CA THR A 27 3.76 6.21 15.76
C THR A 27 3.08 5.18 16.68
N PRO A 28 3.76 4.61 17.69
CA PRO A 28 3.14 3.65 18.61
C PRO A 28 1.90 4.22 19.30
N TYR A 29 0.84 3.40 19.42
CA TYR A 29 -0.46 3.75 20.04
C TYR A 29 -1.36 4.73 19.25
N TYR A 30 -1.01 5.07 18.01
CA TYR A 30 -1.83 5.90 17.09
C TYR A 30 -2.21 5.10 15.84
N CYS A 31 -2.88 3.96 16.00
CA CYS A 31 -3.14 3.05 14.89
C CYS A 31 -4.07 3.66 13.84
N GLU A 32 -5.03 4.51 14.25
CA GLU A 32 -5.92 5.23 13.35
C GLU A 32 -5.17 6.19 12.42
N GLU A 33 -4.19 6.94 12.94
CA GLU A 33 -3.37 7.84 12.13
C GLU A 33 -2.42 7.07 11.22
N ASN A 34 -1.78 6.03 11.76
CA ASN A 34 -0.87 5.18 10.99
C ASN A 34 -1.58 4.53 9.80
N ILE A 35 -2.80 4.02 9.99
CA ILE A 35 -3.58 3.42 8.90
C ILE A 35 -4.09 4.48 7.91
N TYR A 36 -4.48 5.66 8.36
CA TYR A 36 -4.83 6.76 7.47
C TYR A 36 -3.66 7.15 6.54
N LEU A 37 -2.45 7.32 7.10
CA LEU A 37 -1.24 7.63 6.33
C LEU A 37 -0.86 6.49 5.39
N LEU A 38 -1.03 5.23 5.82
CA LEU A 38 -0.85 4.06 4.96
C LEU A 38 -1.81 4.09 3.78
N CYS A 39 -3.12 4.28 4.01
CA CYS A 39 -4.11 4.34 2.93
C CYS A 39 -3.80 5.45 1.92
N LYS A 40 -3.45 6.64 2.42
CA LYS A 40 -3.04 7.76 1.56
C LYS A 40 -1.83 7.38 0.70
N ARG A 41 -0.81 6.75 1.29
CA ARG A 41 0.38 6.33 0.57
C ARG A 41 0.09 5.25 -0.47
N LEU A 42 -0.75 4.27 -0.14
CA LEU A 42 -1.14 3.20 -1.07
C LEU A 42 -1.92 3.75 -2.27
N SER A 43 -2.77 4.77 -2.06
CA SER A 43 -3.46 5.46 -3.15
C SER A 43 -2.50 6.31 -4.00
N GLU A 44 -1.54 7.02 -3.39
CA GLU A 44 -0.50 7.79 -4.10
C GLU A 44 0.43 6.90 -4.94
N ASP A 45 0.80 5.73 -4.42
CA ASP A 45 1.66 4.74 -5.08
C ASP A 45 0.92 3.92 -6.15
N GLY A 46 -0.39 4.16 -6.34
CA GLY A 46 -1.23 3.45 -7.31
C GLY A 46 -1.54 1.99 -6.94
N THR A 47 -1.30 1.59 -5.68
CA THR A 47 -1.66 0.27 -5.15
C THR A 47 -3.15 0.20 -4.85
N GLY A 48 -3.71 1.27 -4.29
CA GLY A 48 -5.17 1.48 -4.17
C GLY A 48 -5.67 2.46 -5.22
N LYS A 49 -6.99 2.52 -5.40
CA LYS A 49 -7.61 3.55 -6.26
C LYS A 49 -7.31 4.96 -5.73
N PRO A 50 -7.32 5.98 -6.60
CA PRO A 50 -7.10 7.37 -6.19
C PRO A 50 -8.10 7.88 -5.16
N ASP A 51 -9.32 7.34 -5.16
CA ASP A 51 -10.37 7.65 -4.20
C ASP A 51 -10.39 6.72 -2.97
N GLY A 52 -9.48 5.74 -2.92
CA GLY A 52 -9.37 4.75 -1.85
C GLY A 52 -10.57 3.81 -1.73
N SER A 53 -11.45 3.75 -2.74
CA SER A 53 -12.71 2.99 -2.67
C SER A 53 -12.55 1.48 -2.58
N ASP A 54 -11.36 0.97 -2.88
CA ASP A 54 -10.94 -0.43 -2.76
C ASP A 54 -10.16 -0.73 -1.47
N LEU A 55 -9.91 0.28 -0.63
CA LEU A 55 -9.24 0.14 0.66
C LEU A 55 -10.27 0.09 1.80
N PHE A 56 -10.05 -0.82 2.75
CA PHE A 56 -10.93 -1.00 3.90
C PHE A 56 -10.14 -0.86 5.19
N VAL A 57 -10.62 0.01 6.08
CA VAL A 57 -10.07 0.20 7.42
C VAL A 57 -10.94 -0.52 8.43
N VAL A 58 -10.33 -1.42 9.22
CA VAL A 58 -11.03 -2.21 10.23
C VAL A 58 -10.63 -1.74 11.62
N PHE A 59 -11.58 -1.13 12.33
CA PHE A 59 -11.41 -0.80 13.75
C PHE A 59 -11.82 -2.00 14.60
N ILE A 60 -10.90 -2.44 15.45
CA ILE A 60 -11.13 -3.57 16.35
C ILE A 60 -11.40 -3.02 17.74
N SER A 61 -12.67 -3.05 18.16
CA SER A 61 -13.10 -2.65 19.51
C SER A 61 -14.33 -3.44 19.96
N ASN A 62 -14.66 -3.37 21.26
CA ASN A 62 -15.84 -3.96 21.85
C ASN A 62 -16.42 -3.01 22.92
N LYS A 63 -17.59 -3.34 23.48
CA LYS A 63 -18.26 -2.49 24.49
C LYS A 63 -17.41 -2.20 25.73
N LYS A 64 -16.42 -3.04 26.03
CA LYS A 64 -15.53 -2.91 27.18
C LYS A 64 -14.19 -2.25 26.82
N ASN A 65 -13.95 -1.95 25.55
CA ASN A 65 -12.66 -1.50 25.03
C ASN A 65 -11.48 -2.40 25.46
N GLN A 66 -11.72 -3.72 25.60
CA GLN A 66 -10.72 -4.69 26.03
C GLN A 66 -10.70 -5.85 25.04
N ILE A 67 -9.70 -5.86 24.16
CA ILE A 67 -9.52 -6.90 23.15
C ILE A 67 -8.08 -7.41 23.20
N PRO A 68 -7.87 -8.71 23.47
CA PRO A 68 -6.56 -9.31 23.31
C PRO A 68 -6.27 -9.56 21.82
N LEU A 69 -5.05 -9.25 21.40
CA LEU A 69 -4.53 -9.52 20.06
C LEU A 69 -3.26 -10.37 20.19
N TRP A 70 -3.13 -11.40 19.36
CA TRP A 70 -1.92 -12.25 19.26
C TRP A 70 -1.36 -12.17 17.83
N HIS A 71 -0.10 -12.55 17.65
CA HIS A 71 0.61 -12.55 16.37
C HIS A 71 0.43 -13.85 15.59
#